data_AF-A0AAQ0N8V5-F1
#
_entry.id   AF-A0AAQ0N8V5-F1
#
_cell.length_a   1.000
_cell.length_b   1.000
_cell.length_c   1.000
_cell.angle_alpha   90.00
_cell.angle_beta   90.00
_cell.angle_gamma   90.00
#
_symmetry.space_group_name_H-M   'P 1'
#
loop_
_entity.id
_entity.type
_entity.pdbx_description
1 polymer ?
#
loop_
_entity_poly.entity_id
_entity_poly.type
_entity_poly.pdbx_seq_one_letter_code
_entity_poly.pdbx_strand_id
1 'polypeptide(L)' 'MIPRKGWLRRRLEAGMIRVAARILEGRNVDRSPVVSRRDNNDMSYMAEKLEGIADRISRQYS' A
#
# COMPACT_ATOMS: atom_id res chain seq x y z
N MET A 1 -19.73 -3.67 -24.35
CA MET A 1 -19.00 -4.33 -23.23
C MET A 1 -17.58 -4.64 -23.67
N ILE A 2 -16.57 -3.91 -23.17
CA ILE A 2 -15.16 -4.29 -23.31
C ILE A 2 -14.63 -4.50 -21.88
N PRO A 3 -14.81 -5.69 -21.26
CA PRO A 3 -14.62 -5.86 -19.83
C PRO A 3 -13.15 -6.09 -19.41
N ARG A 4 -12.18 -5.94 -20.32
CA ARG A 4 -10.78 -6.36 -20.07
C ARG A 4 -9.72 -5.28 -20.11
N LYS A 5 -9.98 -4.10 -20.69
CA LYS A 5 -8.91 -3.11 -21.00
C LYS A 5 -8.33 -2.39 -19.77
N GLY A 6 -8.97 -2.49 -18.59
CA GLY A 6 -8.49 -1.89 -17.34
C GLY A 6 -8.19 -2.89 -16.20
N TRP A 7 -8.45 -4.19 -16.38
CA TRP A 7 -8.24 -5.17 -15.30
C TRP A 7 -6.75 -5.37 -15.00
N LEU A 8 -5.93 -5.52 -16.04
CA LEU A 8 -4.48 -5.67 -15.89
C LEU A 8 -3.84 -4.43 -15.26
N ARG A 9 -4.22 -3.23 -15.73
CA ARG A 9 -3.73 -1.96 -15.19
C ARG A 9 -4.05 -1.79 -13.71
N ARG A 10 -5.28 -2.10 -13.29
CA ARG A 10 -5.69 -2.03 -11.87
C ARG A 10 -4.96 -3.06 -11.01
N ARG A 11 -4.69 -4.25 -11.53
CA ARG A 11 -3.91 -5.28 -10.83
C ARG A 11 -2.46 -4.83 -10.64
N LEU A 12 -1.88 -4.16 -11.63
CA LEU A 12 -0.55 -3.56 -11.56
C LEU A 12 -0.51 -2.37 -10.58
N GLU A 13 -1.48 -1.45 -10.65
CA GLU A 13 -1.61 -0.31 -9.73
C GLU A 13 -1.78 -0.78 -8.28
N ALA A 14 -2.70 -1.71 -8.02
CA ALA A 14 -2.86 -2.30 -6.68
C ALA A 14 -1.60 -3.06 -6.23
N GLY A 15 -0.90 -3.73 -7.14
CA GLY A 15 0.37 -4.40 -6.87
C GLY A 15 1.46 -3.41 -6.42
N MET A 16 1.63 -2.31 -7.14
CA MET A 16 2.60 -1.26 -6.80
C MET A 16 2.30 -0.62 -5.44
N ILE A 17 1.01 -0.36 -5.15
CA ILE A 17 0.60 0.20 -3.86
C ILE A 17 0.87 -0.78 -2.71
N ARG A 18 0.65 -2.09 -2.90
CA ARG A 18 1.02 -3.11 -1.90
C ARG A 18 2.53 -3.20 -1.70
N VAL A 19 3.33 -3.05 -2.75
CA VAL A 19 4.80 -3.00 -2.61
C VAL A 19 5.22 -1.78 -1.78
N ALA A 20 4.62 -0.60 -2.03
CA ALA A 20 4.88 0.59 -1.23
C ALA A 20 4.47 0.40 0.24
N ALA A 21 3.30 -0.20 0.51
CA ALA A 21 2.87 -0.54 1.87
C ALA A 21 3.87 -1.48 2.57
N ARG A 22 4.34 -2.53 1.87
CA ARG A 22 5.36 -3.45 2.39
C ARG A 22 6.71 -2.79 2.67
N ILE A 23 7.11 -1.80 1.88
CA ILE A 23 8.35 -1.05 2.13
C ILE A 23 8.21 -0.23 3.42
N LEU A 24 7.04 0.36 3.67
CA LEU A 24 6.76 1.11 4.89
C LEU A 24 6.66 0.18 6.11
N GLU A 25 5.99 -0.97 6.01
CA GLU A 25 5.95 -1.99 7.06
C GLU A 25 7.34 -2.59 7.33
N GLY A 26 8.12 -2.90 6.30
CA GLY A 26 9.46 -3.45 6.45
C GLY A 26 10.44 -2.50 7.14
N ARG A 27 10.20 -1.19 7.07
CA ARG A 27 10.95 -0.18 7.82
C ARG A 27 10.52 -0.04 9.28
N ASN A 28 9.40 -0.64 9.66
CA ASN A 28 8.89 -0.68 11.04
C ASN A 28 9.62 -1.74 11.90
N VAL A 29 10.36 -2.67 11.26
CA VAL A 29 10.91 -3.88 11.92
C VAL A 29 12.08 -3.62 12.87
N ASP A 30 12.77 -2.50 12.79
CA ASP A 30 13.73 -2.17 13.83
C ASP A 30 13.59 -0.71 14.17
N ARG A 31 13.61 -0.40 15.47
CA ARG A 31 13.74 0.96 16.02
C ARG A 31 14.91 1.64 15.32
N SER A 32 14.66 2.23 14.17
CA SER A 32 15.69 2.92 13.42
C SER A 32 16.11 4.08 14.31
N PRO A 33 17.39 4.17 14.72
CA PRO A 33 17.85 5.28 15.56
C PRO A 33 17.69 6.64 14.85
N VAL A 34 17.41 6.61 13.54
CA VAL A 34 17.26 7.78 12.66
C VAL A 34 15.81 8.24 12.53
N VAL A 35 14.83 7.40 12.91
CA VAL A 35 13.40 7.70 12.70
C VAL A 35 12.72 7.85 14.05
N SER A 36 12.05 9.00 14.28
CA SER A 36 11.35 9.22 15.53
C SER A 36 10.21 8.20 15.71
N ARG A 37 9.85 7.88 16.96
CA ARG A 37 8.71 7.00 17.26
C ARG A 37 7.41 7.46 16.59
N ARG A 38 7.24 8.78 16.44
CA ARG A 38 6.08 9.39 15.78
C ARG A 38 6.07 9.07 14.29
N ASP A 39 7.19 9.30 13.61
CA ASP A 39 7.32 9.02 12.17
C ASP A 39 7.15 7.52 11.90
N ASN A 40 7.61 6.66 12.80
CA ASN A 40 7.43 5.22 12.70
C ASN A 40 5.95 4.81 12.80
N ASN A 41 5.22 5.38 13.76
CA ASN A 41 3.77 5.17 13.88
C ASN A 41 3.02 5.71 12.65
N ASP A 42 3.42 6.88 12.15
CA ASP A 42 2.83 7.49 10.95
C ASP A 42 3.09 6.62 9.70
N MET A 43 4.29 6.04 9.54
CA MET A 43 4.62 5.11 8.46
C MET A 43 3.79 3.82 8.53
N SER A 44 3.59 3.27 9.73
CA SER A 44 2.71 2.11 9.94
C SER A 44 1.28 2.41 9.52
N TYR A 45 0.75 3.55 9.96
CA TYR A 45 -0.61 3.98 9.61
C TYR A 45 -0.77 4.28 8.11
N MET A 46 0.27 4.81 7.47
CA MET A 46 0.29 5.01 6.01
C MET A 46 0.31 3.67 5.26
N ALA A 47 1.03 2.67 5.75
CA ALA A 47 1.06 1.34 5.15
C ALA A 47 -0.34 0.70 5.15
N GLU A 48 -1.05 0.73 6.28
CA GLU A 48 -2.42 0.23 6.40
C GLU A 48 -3.38 0.95 5.44
N LYS A 49 -3.27 2.28 5.33
CA LYS A 49 -4.08 3.06 4.38
C LYS A 49 -3.82 2.66 2.93
N LEU A 50 -2.54 2.47 2.57
CA LEU A 50 -2.15 2.07 1.22
C LEU A 50 -2.70 0.68 0.90
N GLU A 51 -2.63 -0.26 1.84
CA GLU A 51 -3.21 -1.59 1.65
C GLU A 51 -4.74 -1.52 1.43
N GLY A 52 -5.45 -0.71 2.21
CA GLY A 52 -6.88 -0.46 1.99
C GLY A 52 -7.21 0.18 0.63
N ILE A 53 -6.36 1.08 0.13
CA ILE A 53 -6.49 1.64 -1.22
C ILE A 53 -6.26 0.56 -2.28
N ALA A 54 -5.20 -0.25 -2.14
CA ALA A 54 -4.91 -1.34 -3.07
C ALA A 54 -6.05 -2.36 -3.11
N ASP A 55 -6.64 -2.68 -1.97
CA ASP A 55 -7.78 -3.57 -1.88
C ASP A 55 -9.01 -3.02 -2.62
N ARG A 56 -9.34 -1.74 -2.42
CA ARG A 56 -10.43 -1.08 -3.16
C ARG A 56 -10.20 -1.04 -4.66
N ILE A 57 -8.99 -0.72 -5.11
CA ILE A 57 -8.62 -0.73 -6.53
C ILE A 57 -8.75 -2.15 -7.11
N SER A 58 -8.33 -3.16 -6.34
CA SER A 58 -8.41 -4.57 -6.76
C SER A 58 -9.86 -5.07 -6.85
N ARG A 59 -10.76 -4.54 -6.01
CA ARG A 59 -12.19 -4.86 -5.94
C ARG A 59 -13.07 -3.93 -6.79
N GLN A 60 -12.47 -2.99 -7.53
CA GLN A 60 -13.16 -2.00 -8.38
C GLN A 60 -14.03 -0.96 -7.64
N TYR A 61 -13.76 -0.64 -6.37
CA TYR A 61 -14.65 0.21 -5.56
C TYR A 61 -16.10 -0.32 -5.51
N SER A 62 -16.29 -1.65 -5.55
CA SER A 62 -17.57 -2.30 -5.25
C SER A 62 -17.78 -2.46 -3.74
#